data_AF-A0A3N5XTC7-F1
#
_entry.id   AF-A0A3N5XTC7-F1
#
_cell.length_a   1.000
_cell.length_b   1.000
_cell.length_c   1.000
_cell.angle_alpha   90.00
_cell.angle_beta   90.00
_cell.angle_gamma   90.00
#
_symmetry.space_group_name_H-M   'P 1'
#
loop_
_entity.id
_entity.type
_entity.pdbx_description
1 polymer ?
#
loop_
_entity_poly.entity_id
_entity_poly.type
_entity_poly.pdbx_seq_one_letter_code
_entity_poly.pdbx_strand_id
1 'polypeptide(L)'
;MAVDAQTIETYDNTVIRDDLEQQYTMISPEETPFQTAIGTGPAATATYHEWTVVELATPSTSNRVIEGDDAPGEDDGTLGKRFGNYTQISDKIVSVSNTSEAVDAAAENVQRLAAQVALKLKEMKRDMESMLLQNVAAASGSSGTARAAAGLPAWLRTNVVLGSGGAVPTLSGTTVG
;
A
#
# COMPACT_ATOMS: atom_id res chain seq x y z
N MET A 1 19.43 14.47 61.48
CA MET A 1 18.37 13.65 62.08
C MET A 1 18.31 12.40 61.23
N ALA A 2 18.79 11.28 61.76
CA ALA A 2 18.84 9.99 61.06
C ALA A 2 17.54 9.24 61.32
N VAL A 3 17.16 8.32 60.42
CA VAL A 3 15.98 7.46 60.61
C VAL A 3 16.14 6.63 61.88
N ASP A 4 15.03 6.33 62.57
CA ASP A 4 15.05 5.53 63.79
C ASP A 4 15.48 4.09 63.46
N ALA A 5 16.29 3.47 64.33
CA ALA A 5 17.06 2.24 64.07
C ALA A 5 16.24 0.95 63.77
N GLN A 6 14.92 1.06 63.62
CA GLN A 6 13.98 -0.05 63.35
C GLN A 6 12.89 0.33 62.33
N THR A 7 13.00 1.49 61.68
CA THR A 7 12.06 1.89 60.64
C THR A 7 12.27 1.01 59.41
N ILE A 8 11.22 0.28 58.99
CA ILE A 8 11.24 -0.50 57.76
C ILE A 8 11.21 0.48 56.60
N GLU A 9 12.33 0.60 55.89
CA GLU A 9 12.46 1.45 54.72
C GLU A 9 12.10 0.69 53.43
N THR A 10 11.72 1.44 52.40
CA THR A 10 11.46 0.88 51.07
C THR A 10 12.70 0.24 50.43
N TYR A 11 13.89 0.60 50.90
CA TYR A 11 15.16 0.03 50.42
C TYR A 11 15.39 -1.41 50.91
N ASP A 12 14.85 -1.78 52.07
CA ASP A 12 15.02 -3.11 52.68
C ASP A 12 13.79 -4.02 52.51
N ASN A 13 12.68 -3.48 52.00
CA ASN A 13 11.44 -4.21 51.78
C ASN A 13 11.42 -4.87 50.38
N THR A 14 11.86 -6.12 50.32
CA THR A 14 11.92 -6.93 49.09
C THR A 14 10.54 -7.39 48.56
N VAL A 15 9.46 -7.02 49.24
CA VAL A 15 8.08 -7.43 48.90
C VAL A 15 7.29 -6.29 48.24
N ILE A 16 7.93 -5.13 48.04
CA ILE A 16 7.33 -4.01 47.31
C ILE A 16 7.14 -4.43 45.86
N ARG A 17 5.94 -4.17 45.32
CA ARG A 17 5.63 -4.45 43.92
C ARG A 17 6.36 -3.46 43.02
N ASP A 18 6.95 -3.96 41.95
CA ASP A 18 7.49 -3.14 40.88
C ASP A 18 6.34 -2.43 40.14
N ASP A 19 6.55 -1.15 39.82
CA ASP A 19 5.68 -0.41 38.92
C ASP A 19 6.11 -0.65 37.48
N LEU A 20 5.15 -0.81 36.57
CA LEU A 20 5.42 -1.01 35.15
C LEU A 20 4.85 0.17 34.35
N GLU A 21 5.64 0.67 33.41
CA GLU A 21 5.20 1.74 32.53
C GLU A 21 3.90 1.35 31.80
N GLN A 22 2.89 2.21 31.92
CA GLN A 22 1.58 1.98 31.32
C GLN A 22 1.49 2.46 29.87
N GLN A 23 2.45 3.24 29.38
CA GLN A 23 2.40 3.79 28.03
C GLN A 23 3.03 2.82 27.02
N TYR A 24 2.37 2.61 25.89
CA TYR A 24 2.97 1.96 24.73
C TYR A 24 3.38 3.00 23.69
N THR A 25 4.63 2.93 23.21
CA THR A 25 5.12 3.80 22.12
C THR A 25 5.37 3.00 20.86
N MET A 26 4.67 3.36 19.77
CA MET A 26 4.86 2.74 18.46
C MET A 26 6.05 3.41 17.73
N ILE A 27 7.06 2.62 17.37
CA ILE A 27 8.23 3.07 16.58
C ILE A 27 8.06 2.73 15.08
N SER A 28 7.10 1.87 14.75
CA SER A 28 6.84 1.48 13.36
C SER A 28 6.23 2.64 12.56
N PRO A 29 6.61 2.82 11.28
CA PRO A 29 6.00 3.84 10.43
C PRO A 29 4.52 3.52 10.20
N GLU A 30 3.66 4.47 10.55
CA GLU A 30 2.20 4.37 10.41
C GLU A 30 1.67 5.15 9.19
N GLU A 31 2.50 6.02 8.62
CA GLU A 31 2.11 6.88 7.51
C GLU A 31 2.10 6.11 6.18
N THR A 32 1.05 6.32 5.39
CA THR A 32 0.88 5.75 4.04
C THR A 32 0.78 6.90 3.01
N PRO A 33 1.90 7.56 2.68
CA PRO A 33 1.89 8.78 1.87
C PRO A 33 1.37 8.56 0.45
N PHE A 34 1.68 7.43 -0.19
CA PHE A 34 1.21 7.13 -1.53
C PHE A 34 -0.31 6.95 -1.54
N GLN A 35 -0.85 6.07 -0.69
CA GLN A 35 -2.30 5.90 -0.55
C GLN A 35 -3.04 7.20 -0.19
N THR A 36 -2.42 8.07 0.61
CA THR A 36 -3.03 9.36 0.98
C THR A 36 -3.00 10.37 -0.16
N ALA A 37 -1.98 10.32 -1.01
CA ALA A 37 -1.81 11.25 -2.12
C ALA A 37 -2.66 10.89 -3.35
N ILE A 38 -2.95 9.60 -3.56
CA ILE A 38 -3.76 9.16 -4.70
C ILE A 38 -5.25 9.40 -4.45
N GLY A 39 -5.97 9.80 -5.51
CA GLY A 39 -7.42 9.92 -5.46
C GLY A 39 -8.12 8.56 -5.35
N THR A 40 -9.25 8.51 -4.65
CA THR A 40 -10.11 7.32 -4.62
C THR A 40 -11.12 7.37 -5.77
N GLY A 41 -11.04 6.41 -6.67
CA GLY A 41 -12.00 6.24 -7.77
C GLY A 41 -13.29 5.53 -7.34
N PRO A 42 -14.27 5.41 -8.26
CA PRO A 42 -15.46 4.61 -8.02
C PRO A 42 -15.10 3.14 -7.76
N ALA A 43 -15.89 2.47 -6.92
CA ALA A 43 -15.68 1.06 -6.63
C ALA A 43 -15.81 0.22 -7.92
N ALA A 44 -14.85 -0.70 -8.13
CA ALA A 44 -14.90 -1.63 -9.25
C ALA A 44 -16.10 -2.58 -9.10
N THR A 45 -16.88 -2.74 -10.18
CA THR A 45 -18.05 -3.62 -10.24
C THR A 45 -17.71 -5.05 -10.62
N ALA A 46 -16.51 -5.29 -11.12
CA ALA A 46 -15.98 -6.59 -11.51
C ALA A 46 -14.56 -6.79 -10.94
N THR A 47 -14.10 -8.04 -10.92
CA THR A 47 -12.75 -8.39 -10.45
C THR A 47 -11.65 -7.86 -11.36
N TYR A 48 -11.97 -7.61 -12.62
CA TYR A 48 -11.10 -6.96 -13.60
C TYR A 48 -11.71 -5.60 -13.95
N HIS A 49 -10.95 -4.54 -13.74
CA HIS A 49 -11.35 -3.17 -14.06
C HIS A 49 -10.52 -2.65 -15.23
N GLU A 50 -11.20 -2.11 -16.23
CA GLU A 50 -10.56 -1.58 -17.43
C GLU A 50 -10.94 -0.14 -17.70
N TRP A 51 -9.98 0.58 -18.27
CA TRP A 51 -10.16 1.95 -18.75
C TRP A 51 -9.46 2.12 -20.09
N THR A 52 -9.98 3.03 -20.90
CA THR A 52 -9.43 3.34 -22.23
C THR A 52 -8.65 4.65 -22.17
N VAL A 53 -7.46 4.67 -22.75
CA VAL A 53 -6.63 5.87 -22.90
C VAL A 53 -6.43 6.13 -24.39
N VAL A 54 -6.56 7.39 -24.79
CA VAL A 54 -6.29 7.85 -26.15
C VAL A 54 -5.11 8.81 -26.09
N GLU A 55 -4.08 8.55 -26.89
CA GLU A 55 -2.91 9.42 -27.03
C GLU A 55 -2.90 10.03 -28.42
N LEU A 56 -2.65 11.33 -28.53
CA LEU A 56 -2.53 12.00 -29.82
C LEU A 56 -1.21 11.63 -30.50
N ALA A 57 -1.19 11.71 -31.83
CA ALA A 57 0.03 11.58 -32.60
C ALA A 57 1.09 12.62 -32.16
N THR A 58 2.36 12.27 -32.33
CA THR A 58 3.47 13.20 -32.03
C THR A 58 3.40 14.42 -32.95
N PRO A 59 3.68 15.65 -32.46
CA PRO A 59 3.66 16.84 -33.29
C PRO A 59 4.59 16.72 -34.50
N SER A 60 4.04 16.93 -35.70
CA SER A 60 4.83 16.92 -36.94
C SER A 60 5.41 18.30 -37.24
N THR A 61 6.73 18.40 -37.33
CA THR A 61 7.43 19.62 -37.76
C THR A 61 7.40 19.82 -39.28
N SER A 62 6.97 18.82 -40.03
CA SER A 62 6.94 18.80 -41.50
C SER A 62 5.52 18.79 -42.08
N ASN A 63 4.49 19.04 -41.27
CA ASN A 63 3.12 19.20 -41.76
C ASN A 63 2.99 20.53 -42.55
N ARG A 64 3.40 20.49 -43.82
CA ARG A 64 3.35 21.60 -44.78
C ARG A 64 2.88 21.02 -46.11
N VAL A 65 1.65 21.33 -46.50
CA VAL A 65 1.03 20.86 -47.75
C VAL A 65 1.29 21.89 -48.85
N ILE A 66 1.50 21.41 -50.08
CA ILE A 66 1.73 22.25 -51.26
C ILE A 66 0.41 22.90 -51.71
N GLU A 67 0.48 24.15 -52.16
CA GLU A 67 -0.69 24.86 -52.70
C GLU A 67 -1.19 24.21 -54.00
N GLY A 68 -2.48 23.91 -54.08
CA GLY A 68 -3.13 23.29 -55.23
C GLY A 68 -3.27 21.76 -55.17
N ASP A 69 -2.94 21.13 -54.03
CA ASP A 69 -3.24 19.72 -53.78
C ASP A 69 -4.73 19.53 -53.46
N ASP A 70 -5.46 18.86 -54.37
CA ASP A 70 -6.91 18.66 -54.29
C ASP A 70 -7.29 17.50 -53.33
N ALA A 71 -6.33 16.64 -52.99
CA ALA A 71 -6.53 15.54 -52.04
C ALA A 71 -5.20 15.08 -51.40
N PRO A 72 -4.71 15.78 -50.36
CA PRO A 72 -3.61 15.27 -49.56
C PRO A 72 -4.00 13.91 -48.94
N GLY A 73 -3.02 13.03 -48.76
CA GLY A 73 -3.23 11.68 -48.23
C GLY A 73 -3.90 11.67 -46.84
N GLU A 74 -4.61 10.59 -46.54
CA GLU A 74 -5.30 10.40 -45.25
C GLU A 74 -4.31 10.26 -44.10
N ASP A 75 -4.60 10.95 -42.98
CA ASP A 75 -3.87 10.77 -41.72
C ASP A 75 -4.32 9.48 -40.99
N ASP A 76 -3.41 8.86 -40.25
CA ASP A 76 -3.73 7.67 -39.45
C ASP A 76 -4.78 7.99 -38.35
N GLY A 77 -5.74 7.09 -38.20
CA GLY A 77 -6.77 7.18 -37.17
C GLY A 77 -6.20 7.03 -35.75
N THR A 78 -6.57 7.94 -34.85
CA THR A 78 -6.18 7.84 -33.44
C THR A 78 -7.12 6.87 -32.70
N LEU A 79 -6.62 5.67 -32.40
CA LEU A 79 -7.37 4.63 -31.68
C LEU A 79 -7.04 4.61 -30.18
N GLY A 80 -8.04 4.23 -29.37
CA GLY A 80 -7.87 4.07 -27.93
C GLY A 80 -7.21 2.75 -27.55
N LYS A 81 -6.27 2.80 -26.59
CA LYS A 81 -5.63 1.65 -25.96
C LYS A 81 -6.40 1.26 -24.70
N ARG A 82 -6.60 -0.04 -24.46
CA ARG A 82 -7.25 -0.55 -23.23
C ARG A 82 -6.21 -0.92 -22.20
N PHE A 83 -6.38 -0.41 -20.99
CA PHE A 83 -5.61 -0.76 -19.81
C PHE A 83 -6.52 -1.44 -18.80
N GLY A 84 -5.96 -2.30 -17.96
CA GLY A 84 -6.76 -2.95 -16.93
C GLY A 84 -5.96 -3.51 -15.76
N ASN A 85 -6.62 -3.59 -14.61
CA ASN A 85 -6.06 -4.09 -13.36
C ASN A 85 -7.05 -5.04 -12.67
N TYR A 86 -6.53 -5.89 -11.80
CA TYR A 86 -7.33 -6.80 -10.99
C TYR A 86 -7.54 -6.27 -9.58
N THR A 87 -8.70 -6.58 -8.99
CA THR A 87 -8.93 -6.37 -7.56
C THR A 87 -8.21 -7.45 -6.75
N GLN A 88 -7.74 -7.07 -5.56
CA GLN A 88 -7.03 -7.95 -4.63
C GLN A 88 -7.73 -7.94 -3.27
N ILE A 89 -7.57 -9.03 -2.52
CA ILE A 89 -8.05 -9.17 -1.14
C ILE A 89 -6.84 -9.18 -0.22
N SER A 90 -6.89 -8.38 0.84
CA SER A 90 -5.90 -8.34 1.92
C SER A 90 -6.60 -8.59 3.25
N ASP A 91 -6.01 -9.41 4.10
CA ASP A 91 -6.59 -9.81 5.38
C ASP A 91 -5.51 -9.91 6.47
N LYS A 92 -5.90 -9.56 7.70
CA LYS A 92 -5.16 -9.77 8.94
C LYS A 92 -6.13 -10.10 10.06
N ILE A 93 -6.03 -11.31 10.59
CA ILE A 93 -6.91 -11.82 11.64
C ILE A 93 -6.16 -11.79 12.99
N VAL A 94 -6.88 -11.41 14.05
CA VAL A 94 -6.41 -11.54 15.43
C VAL A 94 -7.51 -12.12 16.32
N SER A 95 -7.13 -12.92 17.30
CA SER A 95 -8.03 -13.50 18.30
C SER A 95 -7.40 -13.37 19.69
N VAL A 96 -8.21 -12.99 20.67
CA VAL A 96 -7.80 -12.85 22.07
C VAL A 96 -8.65 -13.80 22.92
N SER A 97 -8.06 -14.42 23.94
CA SER A 97 -8.79 -15.30 24.86
C SER A 97 -9.59 -14.51 25.89
N ASN A 98 -10.73 -15.06 26.34
CA ASN A 98 -11.61 -14.38 27.32
C ASN A 98 -10.87 -13.99 28.62
N THR A 99 -9.92 -14.81 29.07
CA THR A 99 -9.12 -14.49 30.26
C THR A 99 -8.13 -13.36 29.99
N SER A 100 -7.52 -13.33 28.80
CA SER A 100 -6.61 -12.24 28.41
C SER A 100 -7.34 -10.91 28.21
N GLU A 101 -8.63 -10.94 27.84
CA GLU A 101 -9.47 -9.74 27.74
C GLU A 101 -9.89 -9.21 29.13
N ALA A 102 -10.09 -10.12 30.09
CA ALA A 102 -10.57 -9.79 31.44
C ALA A 102 -9.46 -9.33 32.40
N VAL A 103 -8.21 -9.75 32.18
CA VAL A 103 -7.08 -9.40 33.04
C VAL A 103 -6.48 -8.06 32.65
N ASP A 104 -6.22 -7.23 33.65
CA ASP A 104 -5.52 -5.96 33.49
C ASP A 104 -4.02 -6.21 33.31
N ALA A 105 -3.46 -5.66 32.24
CA ALA A 105 -2.04 -5.72 31.96
C ALA A 105 -1.53 -4.30 31.69
N ALA A 106 -0.22 -4.15 31.83
CA ALA A 106 0.46 -2.91 31.54
C ALA A 106 0.45 -2.56 30.03
N ALA A 107 1.09 -1.45 29.66
CA ALA A 107 1.08 -0.93 28.29
C ALA A 107 -0.35 -0.70 27.75
N GLU A 108 -1.16 0.07 28.49
CA GLU A 108 -2.53 0.47 28.13
C GLU A 108 -3.43 -0.70 27.70
N ASN A 109 -3.18 -1.90 28.26
CA ASN A 109 -3.90 -3.11 27.91
C ASN A 109 -3.91 -3.44 26.41
N VAL A 110 -2.75 -3.32 25.73
CA VAL A 110 -2.57 -3.66 24.30
C VAL A 110 -3.05 -5.09 23.95
N GLN A 111 -3.11 -6.01 24.92
CA GLN A 111 -3.64 -7.36 24.73
C GLN A 111 -5.14 -7.40 24.44
N ARG A 112 -5.90 -6.35 24.76
CA ARG A 112 -7.34 -6.29 24.48
C ARG A 112 -7.60 -6.34 22.99
N LEU A 113 -8.71 -6.99 22.62
CA LEU A 113 -9.07 -7.20 21.23
C LEU A 113 -9.15 -5.88 20.45
N ALA A 114 -9.69 -4.82 21.04
CA ALA A 114 -9.81 -3.52 20.39
C ALA A 114 -8.44 -2.91 20.00
N ALA A 115 -7.46 -2.99 20.90
CA ALA A 115 -6.10 -2.50 20.63
C ALA A 115 -5.42 -3.36 19.55
N GLN A 116 -5.56 -4.68 19.63
CA GLN A 116 -5.04 -5.59 18.61
C GLN A 116 -5.66 -5.35 17.23
N VAL A 117 -6.97 -5.10 17.16
CA VAL A 117 -7.65 -4.75 15.90
C VAL A 117 -7.08 -3.45 15.33
N ALA A 118 -6.88 -2.42 16.15
CA ALA A 118 -6.29 -1.16 15.70
C ALA A 118 -4.86 -1.36 15.14
N LEU A 119 -4.03 -2.16 15.80
CA LEU A 119 -2.69 -2.51 15.32
C LEU A 119 -2.75 -3.27 13.98
N LYS A 120 -3.66 -4.24 13.83
CA LYS A 120 -3.81 -4.99 12.58
C LYS A 120 -4.34 -4.12 11.44
N LEU A 121 -5.20 -3.14 11.71
CA LEU A 121 -5.62 -2.17 10.71
C LEU A 121 -4.45 -1.28 10.25
N LYS A 122 -3.60 -0.83 11.17
CA LYS A 122 -2.38 -0.05 10.83
C LYS A 122 -1.41 -0.88 10.00
N GLU A 123 -1.16 -2.13 10.39
CA GLU A 123 -0.34 -3.05 9.61
C GLU A 123 -0.92 -3.29 8.21
N MET A 124 -2.23 -3.50 8.10
CA MET A 124 -2.89 -3.74 6.81
C MET A 124 -2.75 -2.53 5.87
N LYS A 125 -2.88 -1.31 6.38
CA LYS A 125 -2.62 -0.10 5.60
C LYS A 125 -1.19 -0.04 5.10
N ARG A 126 -0.22 -0.40 5.94
CA ARG A 126 1.20 -0.45 5.56
C ARG A 126 1.49 -1.54 4.53
N ASP A 127 0.83 -2.68 4.63
CA ASP A 127 0.97 -3.76 3.66
C ASP A 127 0.39 -3.34 2.29
N MET A 128 -0.78 -2.68 2.28
CA MET A 128 -1.34 -2.11 1.04
C MET A 128 -0.40 -1.08 0.42
N GLU A 129 0.29 -0.27 1.23
CA GLU A 129 1.22 0.75 0.75
C GLU A 129 2.41 0.08 0.05
N SER A 130 2.97 -0.93 0.71
CA SER A 130 4.07 -1.71 0.14
C SER A 130 3.64 -2.41 -1.14
N MET A 131 2.43 -3.00 -1.20
CA MET A 131 1.94 -3.70 -2.39
C MET A 131 1.76 -2.74 -3.57
N LEU A 132 1.21 -1.55 -3.33
CA LEU A 132 1.02 -0.54 -4.38
C LEU A 132 2.34 0.03 -4.90
N LEU A 133 3.41 0.00 -4.12
CA LEU A 133 4.75 0.46 -4.53
C LEU A 133 5.64 -0.65 -5.07
N GLN A 134 5.18 -1.91 -5.06
CA GLN A 134 5.94 -3.04 -5.61
C GLN A 134 5.83 -3.13 -7.14
N ASN A 135 6.92 -3.56 -7.77
CA ASN A 135 6.96 -3.79 -9.21
C ASN A 135 6.38 -5.18 -9.59
N VAL A 136 5.06 -5.32 -9.48
CA VAL A 136 4.33 -6.56 -9.78
C VAL A 136 3.29 -6.30 -10.86
N ALA A 137 3.20 -7.18 -11.86
CA ALA A 137 2.16 -7.11 -12.89
C ALA A 137 0.82 -7.67 -12.38
N ALA A 138 -0.29 -7.15 -12.93
CA ALA A 138 -1.61 -7.61 -12.53
C ALA A 138 -1.83 -9.07 -12.96
N ALA A 139 -2.35 -9.89 -12.05
CA ALA A 139 -2.59 -11.30 -12.30
C ALA A 139 -4.03 -11.69 -11.94
N SER A 140 -4.68 -12.44 -12.83
CA SER A 140 -6.05 -12.92 -12.65
C SER A 140 -6.23 -13.94 -11.52
N GLY A 141 -5.12 -14.46 -10.99
CA GLY A 141 -5.09 -15.57 -10.03
C GLY A 141 -5.55 -16.89 -10.66
N SER A 142 -5.65 -17.92 -9.82
CA SER A 142 -6.19 -19.24 -10.12
C SER A 142 -6.87 -19.83 -8.88
N SER A 143 -7.42 -21.04 -8.95
CA SER A 143 -8.00 -21.70 -7.77
C SER A 143 -7.00 -21.92 -6.63
N GLY A 144 -5.70 -21.93 -6.91
CA GLY A 144 -4.62 -22.04 -5.93
C GLY A 144 -3.73 -20.80 -5.82
N THR A 145 -4.04 -19.72 -6.54
CA THR A 145 -3.19 -18.52 -6.58
C THR A 145 -4.04 -17.27 -6.43
N ALA A 146 -3.69 -16.42 -5.46
CA ALA A 146 -4.39 -15.15 -5.26
C ALA A 146 -4.27 -14.24 -6.49
N ARG A 147 -5.26 -13.35 -6.65
CA ARG A 147 -5.16 -12.24 -7.60
C ARG A 147 -4.16 -11.22 -7.07
N ALA A 148 -3.41 -10.61 -7.98
CA ALA A 148 -2.48 -9.54 -7.65
C ALA A 148 -2.88 -8.28 -8.40
N ALA A 149 -3.02 -7.18 -7.68
CA ALA A 149 -3.14 -5.86 -8.28
C ALA A 149 -1.76 -5.38 -8.73
N ALA A 150 -1.68 -4.72 -9.88
CA ALA A 150 -0.43 -4.09 -10.31
C ALA A 150 -0.12 -2.85 -9.47
N GLY A 151 1.12 -2.75 -8.98
CA GLY A 151 1.64 -1.57 -8.31
C GLY A 151 2.06 -0.46 -9.29
N LEU A 152 2.30 0.75 -8.78
CA LEU A 152 2.71 1.92 -9.55
C LEU A 152 3.89 1.65 -10.50
N PRO A 153 4.99 0.97 -10.07
CA PRO A 153 6.13 0.76 -10.96
C PRO A 153 5.79 -0.06 -12.21
N ALA A 154 4.79 -0.95 -12.15
CA ALA A 154 4.34 -1.77 -13.29
C ALA A 154 3.72 -0.94 -14.43
N TRP A 155 3.34 0.32 -14.15
CA TRP A 155 2.75 1.24 -15.10
C TRP A 155 3.76 2.24 -15.70
N LEU A 156 4.99 2.28 -15.18
CA LEU A 156 6.03 3.16 -15.69
C LEU A 156 6.60 2.57 -16.99
N ARG A 157 6.44 3.30 -18.11
CA ARG A 157 6.88 2.86 -19.45
C ARG A 157 8.14 3.55 -19.92
N THR A 158 8.18 4.88 -19.82
CA THR A 158 9.28 5.73 -20.28
C THR A 158 9.94 6.45 -19.10
N ASN A 159 11.12 7.04 -19.34
CA ASN A 159 11.89 7.79 -18.32
C ASN A 159 12.34 6.97 -17.10
N VAL A 160 12.53 5.67 -17.25
CA VAL A 160 13.04 4.80 -16.18
C VAL A 160 14.56 4.75 -16.25
N VAL A 161 15.24 5.32 -15.26
CA VAL A 161 16.69 5.22 -15.09
C VAL A 161 16.99 4.22 -13.99
N LEU A 162 17.39 3.01 -14.38
CA LEU A 162 17.45 1.83 -13.51
C LEU A 162 18.74 1.73 -12.68
N GLY A 163 19.80 2.45 -13.06
CA GLY A 163 21.13 2.26 -12.47
C GLY A 163 21.65 0.82 -12.63
N SER A 164 22.73 0.48 -11.93
CA SER A 164 23.25 -0.90 -11.92
C SER A 164 22.38 -1.78 -11.01
N GLY A 165 21.68 -2.76 -11.58
CA GLY A 165 20.85 -3.73 -10.84
C GLY A 165 19.35 -3.39 -10.76
N GLY A 166 18.88 -2.32 -11.39
CA GLY A 166 17.45 -2.01 -11.44
C GLY A 166 16.69 -2.97 -12.35
N ALA A 167 15.50 -3.39 -11.92
CA ALA A 167 14.62 -4.25 -12.68
C ALA A 167 13.66 -3.41 -13.55
N VAL A 168 13.50 -3.80 -14.81
CA VAL A 168 12.51 -3.17 -15.70
C VAL A 168 11.10 -3.34 -15.09
N PRO A 169 10.23 -2.33 -15.19
CA PRO A 169 8.80 -2.45 -14.88
C PRO A 169 8.16 -3.72 -15.43
N THR A 170 7.51 -4.48 -14.56
CA THR A 170 6.74 -5.68 -14.93
C THR A 170 5.40 -5.19 -15.47
N LEU A 171 5.28 -5.09 -16.80
CA LEU A 171 4.13 -4.43 -17.42
C LEU A 171 2.79 -5.08 -17.07
N SER A 172 1.84 -4.29 -16.59
CA SER A 172 0.44 -4.70 -16.40
C SER A 172 -0.42 -4.36 -17.63
N GLY A 173 -1.14 -5.36 -18.15
CA GLY A 173 -1.95 -5.25 -19.37
C GLY A 173 -1.25 -5.82 -20.61
N THR A 174 -2.03 -6.24 -21.61
CA THR A 174 -1.55 -6.92 -22.84
C THR A 174 -0.62 -6.03 -23.64
N THR A 175 0.70 -6.19 -23.44
CA THR A 175 1.85 -5.91 -24.32
C THR A 175 1.96 -4.56 -25.07
N VAL A 176 0.95 -3.69 -25.07
CA VAL A 176 0.90 -2.47 -25.87
C VAL A 176 0.19 -1.37 -25.09
N GLY A 177 0.99 -0.57 -24.41
CA GLY A 177 0.64 0.78 -24.01
C GLY A 177 1.79 1.68 -24.39
#